data_AF-A0A3P7WBR2-F1
#
_entry.id   AF-A0A3P7WBR2-F1
#
_cell.length_a   1.000
_cell.length_b   1.000
_cell.length_c   1.000
_cell.angle_alpha   90.00
_cell.angle_beta   90.00
_cell.angle_gamma   90.00
#
_symmetry.space_group_name_H-M   'P 1'
#
loop_
_entity.id
_entity.type
_entity.pdbx_description
1 polymer ?
#
loop_
_entity_poly.entity_id
_entity_poly.type
_entity_poly.pdbx_seq_one_letter_code
_entity_poly.pdbx_strand_id
1 'polypeptide(L)'
;MRQGEIKAAQAIEWAGNKQAEAQRKAQVANATQTSGARNDASAAARVVAEAWDNSIVNYLDVRDQIEAMTARLPDIQNKLNELVPQNLNANGHLPNGWTFLTRADATMAAEAFRAYAAALQPMAELKILGDQMLGAIAQSNGYSKAYVGKDGQTTTVDNGYNLLIANRGNQTFVLNSGVDNVAVTNVSGHITVSGFQTGAKGDQIQFINRRNPWDYITVTEDGRGNTVLYFNGQPKVTLLGVDAAKLDLYANLTGVNNVTYRTSRSGMRSLRGENTFDGQTHVTSITASEYGDTLIGGDRDTELQGGSGNDIFVMTGLGTRVKGMGGNDTVSYGELNAGVDVKGKRELAWGEDLTPFYIDTMVDSMGSQIEGVRDVIGTRFNDRITTNDLDNVINGGAGNDVLDGGVGNDTLIGGTGNDTFVVDRAGDVVTELVNEGTDLVQSAISYSLGANVENLTLTGTAAINGTGNALDNLIIGNATNNTLTGGGGNDTLIGGAGTDTLIGGAGNDIYVIDVAGDVVTELVNEGTDLVQSAISYTLSANVEN
;
A
#
# COMPACT_ATOMS: atom_id res chain seq x y z
N MET A 1 -19.60 -4.80 -43.54
CA MET A 1 -19.08 -5.83 -42.62
C MET A 1 -17.55 -5.80 -42.62
N ARG A 2 -16.84 -6.09 -43.72
CA ARG A 2 -15.35 -6.09 -43.82
C ARG A 2 -14.53 -4.93 -43.21
N GLN A 3 -14.98 -3.67 -43.24
CA GLN A 3 -14.19 -2.57 -42.66
C GLN A 3 -14.10 -2.59 -41.13
N GLY A 4 -15.14 -3.06 -40.43
CA GLY A 4 -15.14 -3.15 -38.96
C GLY A 4 -14.22 -4.28 -38.47
N GLU A 5 -14.21 -5.39 -39.21
CA GLU A 5 -13.39 -6.59 -38.97
C GLU A 5 -11.89 -6.28 -39.07
N ILE A 6 -11.48 -5.57 -40.13
CA ILE A 6 -10.08 -5.14 -40.32
C ILE A 6 -9.63 -4.20 -39.19
N LYS A 7 -10.48 -3.26 -38.79
CA LYS A 7 -10.19 -2.35 -37.67
C LYS A 7 -10.00 -3.10 -36.35
N ALA A 8 -10.81 -4.12 -36.12
CA ALA A 8 -10.76 -4.92 -34.90
C ALA A 8 -9.47 -5.76 -34.82
N ALA A 9 -9.06 -6.40 -35.93
CA ALA A 9 -7.79 -7.12 -36.00
C ALA A 9 -6.56 -6.19 -35.85
N GLN A 10 -6.58 -5.02 -36.49
CA GLN A 10 -5.53 -4.00 -36.36
C GLN A 10 -5.40 -3.47 -34.93
N ALA A 11 -6.52 -3.33 -34.21
CA ALA A 11 -6.50 -2.90 -32.81
C ALA A 11 -5.77 -3.91 -31.91
N ILE A 12 -6.01 -5.21 -32.11
CA ILE A 12 -5.35 -6.28 -31.33
C ILE A 12 -3.85 -6.30 -31.60
N GLU A 13 -3.43 -6.21 -32.87
CA GLU A 13 -2.01 -6.14 -33.23
C GLU A 13 -1.33 -4.91 -32.62
N TRP A 14 -2.00 -3.76 -32.68
CA TRP A 14 -1.51 -2.54 -32.06
C TRP A 14 -1.37 -2.68 -30.53
N ALA A 15 -2.35 -3.30 -29.87
CA ALA A 15 -2.32 -3.55 -28.43
C ALA A 15 -1.15 -4.48 -28.04
N GLY A 16 -0.93 -5.57 -28.78
CA GLY A 16 0.22 -6.46 -28.56
C GLY A 16 1.57 -5.75 -28.73
N ASN A 17 1.71 -4.89 -29.75
CA ASN A 17 2.92 -4.08 -29.93
C ASN A 17 3.15 -3.10 -28.79
N LYS A 18 2.07 -2.49 -28.26
CA LYS A 18 2.15 -1.59 -27.10
C LYS A 18 2.49 -2.33 -25.82
N GLN A 19 1.96 -3.54 -25.63
CA GLN A 19 2.33 -4.42 -24.52
C GLN A 19 3.84 -4.68 -24.49
N ALA A 20 4.41 -5.06 -25.63
CA ALA A 20 5.84 -5.30 -25.77
C ALA A 20 6.70 -4.03 -25.57
N GLU A 21 6.17 -2.85 -25.92
CA GLU A 21 6.82 -1.57 -25.62
C GLU A 21 6.82 -1.26 -24.10
N ALA A 22 5.66 -1.43 -23.44
CA ALA A 22 5.52 -1.19 -22.01
C ALA A 22 6.40 -2.15 -21.19
N GLN A 23 6.46 -3.43 -21.56
CA GLN A 23 7.34 -4.42 -20.92
C GLN A 23 8.82 -4.04 -21.03
N ARG A 24 9.27 -3.53 -22.19
CA ARG A 24 10.67 -3.06 -22.35
C ARG A 24 10.95 -1.83 -21.49
N LYS A 25 10.03 -0.87 -21.45
CA LYS A 25 10.17 0.33 -20.59
C LYS A 25 10.15 -0.04 -19.11
N ALA A 26 9.32 -1.00 -18.74
CA ALA A 26 9.27 -1.57 -17.39
C ALA A 26 10.61 -2.23 -17.01
N GLN A 27 11.21 -3.03 -17.90
CA GLN A 27 12.55 -3.60 -17.68
C GLN A 27 13.62 -2.51 -17.47
N VAL A 28 13.59 -1.44 -18.27
CA VAL A 28 14.49 -0.30 -18.10
C VAL A 28 14.26 0.39 -16.75
N ALA A 29 13.01 0.65 -16.38
CA ALA A 29 12.65 1.25 -15.10
C ALA A 29 13.11 0.42 -13.90
N ASN A 30 12.98 -0.90 -13.98
CA ASN A 30 13.43 -1.84 -12.95
C ASN A 30 14.96 -1.86 -12.83
N ALA A 31 15.66 -1.77 -13.96
CA ALA A 31 17.12 -1.79 -14.01
C ALA A 31 17.76 -0.47 -13.55
N THR A 32 17.20 0.68 -13.95
CA THR A 32 17.79 1.99 -13.65
C THR A 32 17.29 2.60 -12.35
N GLN A 33 16.08 2.25 -11.91
CA GLN A 33 15.40 2.82 -10.75
C GLN A 33 15.30 4.36 -10.78
N THR A 34 15.36 4.98 -11.96
CA THR A 34 15.24 6.44 -12.11
C THR A 34 13.80 6.88 -12.30
N SER A 35 13.44 8.05 -11.76
CA SER A 35 12.09 8.61 -11.90
C SER A 35 11.67 8.78 -13.37
N GLY A 36 12.60 9.18 -14.25
CA GLY A 36 12.31 9.31 -15.68
C GLY A 36 11.92 7.99 -16.34
N ALA A 37 12.67 6.91 -16.09
CA ALA A 37 12.37 5.60 -16.66
C ALA A 37 11.05 5.01 -16.12
N ARG A 38 10.78 5.20 -14.82
CA ARG A 38 9.51 4.80 -14.20
C ARG A 38 8.30 5.57 -14.76
N ASN A 39 8.43 6.88 -14.97
CA ASN A 39 7.40 7.70 -15.62
C ASN A 39 7.11 7.22 -17.04
N ASP A 40 8.16 6.91 -17.81
CA ASP A 40 8.02 6.36 -19.15
C ASP A 40 7.32 5.00 -19.15
N ALA A 41 7.64 4.12 -18.19
CA ALA A 41 6.99 2.82 -18.01
C ALA A 41 5.52 2.96 -17.64
N SER A 42 5.18 3.85 -16.69
CA SER A 42 3.80 4.15 -16.29
C SER A 42 2.98 4.73 -17.44
N ALA A 43 3.56 5.68 -18.20
CA ALA A 43 2.92 6.23 -19.39
C ALA A 43 2.67 5.16 -20.46
N ALA A 44 3.62 4.25 -20.69
CA ALA A 44 3.44 3.15 -21.63
C ALA A 44 2.37 2.14 -21.17
N ALA A 45 2.30 1.84 -19.87
CA ALA A 45 1.26 0.99 -19.29
C ALA A 45 -0.15 1.57 -19.47
N ARG A 46 -0.31 2.91 -19.41
CA ARG A 46 -1.59 3.57 -19.72
C ARG A 46 -1.98 3.40 -21.19
N VAL A 47 -1.03 3.57 -22.11
CA VAL A 47 -1.27 3.38 -23.55
C VAL A 47 -1.67 1.93 -23.85
N VAL A 48 -1.08 0.97 -23.15
CA VAL A 48 -1.46 -0.45 -23.22
C VAL A 48 -2.91 -0.66 -22.80
N ALA A 49 -3.32 -0.10 -21.66
CA ALA A 49 -4.70 -0.22 -21.19
C ALA A 49 -5.69 0.35 -22.22
N GLU A 50 -5.41 1.53 -22.79
CA GLU A 50 -6.23 2.11 -23.86
C GLU A 50 -6.29 1.25 -25.13
N ALA A 51 -5.18 0.62 -25.51
CA ALA A 51 -5.13 -0.27 -26.65
C ALA A 51 -5.95 -1.54 -26.46
N TRP A 52 -5.89 -2.11 -25.25
CA TRP A 52 -6.68 -3.28 -24.89
C TRP A 52 -8.17 -2.95 -24.76
N ASP A 53 -8.55 -1.78 -24.23
CA ASP A 53 -9.95 -1.34 -24.16
C ASP A 53 -10.56 -1.29 -25.56
N ASN A 54 -9.88 -0.61 -26.50
CA ASN A 54 -10.34 -0.51 -27.88
C ASN A 54 -10.47 -1.90 -28.54
N SER A 55 -9.52 -2.80 -28.29
CA SER A 55 -9.52 -4.16 -28.84
C SER A 55 -10.70 -4.98 -28.30
N ILE A 56 -10.97 -4.90 -26.99
CA ILE A 56 -12.07 -5.59 -26.33
C ILE A 56 -13.41 -5.03 -26.79
N VAL A 57 -13.57 -3.70 -26.84
CA VAL A 57 -14.81 -3.06 -27.30
C VAL A 57 -15.12 -3.43 -28.75
N ASN A 58 -14.12 -3.39 -29.64
CA ASN A 58 -14.29 -3.82 -31.03
C ASN A 58 -14.69 -5.30 -31.13
N TYR A 59 -14.11 -6.17 -30.30
CA TYR A 59 -14.51 -7.57 -30.21
C TYR A 59 -15.97 -7.71 -29.76
N LEU A 60 -16.38 -6.97 -28.72
CA LEU A 60 -17.77 -6.97 -28.24
C LEU A 60 -18.75 -6.44 -29.29
N ASP A 61 -18.36 -5.49 -30.14
CA ASP A 61 -19.18 -5.02 -31.27
C ASP A 61 -19.37 -6.10 -32.34
N VAL A 62 -18.30 -6.84 -32.68
CA VAL A 62 -18.37 -7.99 -33.59
C VAL A 62 -19.29 -9.06 -33.00
N ARG A 63 -19.20 -9.30 -31.69
CA ARG A 63 -20.05 -10.26 -30.99
C ARG A 63 -21.52 -9.86 -31.02
N ASP A 64 -21.85 -8.60 -30.73
CA ASP A 64 -23.23 -8.10 -30.78
C ASP A 64 -23.83 -8.26 -32.18
N GLN A 65 -23.03 -8.07 -33.24
CA GLN A 65 -23.46 -8.34 -34.62
C GLN A 65 -23.79 -9.82 -34.85
N ILE A 66 -22.98 -10.74 -34.32
CA ILE A 66 -23.23 -12.18 -34.40
C ILE A 66 -24.53 -12.54 -33.66
N GLU A 67 -24.71 -12.01 -32.44
CA GLU A 67 -25.91 -12.27 -31.63
C GLU A 67 -27.18 -11.71 -32.31
N ALA A 68 -27.12 -10.50 -32.85
CA ALA A 68 -28.23 -9.89 -33.59
C ALA A 68 -28.60 -10.67 -34.86
N MET A 69 -27.63 -11.21 -35.60
CA MET A 69 -27.91 -12.08 -36.75
C MET A 69 -28.51 -13.41 -36.32
N THR A 70 -27.96 -14.01 -35.25
CA THR A 70 -28.44 -15.30 -34.71
C THR A 70 -29.89 -15.19 -34.23
N ALA A 71 -30.25 -14.09 -33.56
CA ALA A 71 -31.61 -13.84 -33.08
C ALA A 71 -32.65 -13.71 -34.22
N ARG A 72 -32.22 -13.37 -35.45
CA ARG A 72 -33.10 -13.29 -36.62
C ARG A 72 -33.34 -14.64 -37.29
N LEU A 73 -32.50 -15.65 -37.05
CA LEU A 73 -32.62 -16.96 -37.70
C LEU A 73 -33.95 -17.67 -37.39
N PRO A 74 -34.45 -17.71 -36.13
CA PRO A 74 -35.73 -18.34 -35.83
C PRO A 74 -36.91 -17.66 -36.55
N ASP A 75 -36.86 -16.34 -36.71
CA ASP A 75 -37.91 -15.58 -37.39
C ASP A 75 -37.94 -15.88 -38.90
N ILE A 76 -36.76 -15.99 -39.52
CA ILE A 76 -36.63 -16.44 -40.91
C ILE A 76 -37.07 -17.90 -41.06
N GLN A 77 -36.69 -18.76 -40.11
CA GLN A 77 -37.09 -20.18 -40.08
C GLN A 77 -38.60 -20.35 -39.91
N ASN A 78 -39.25 -19.55 -39.06
CA ASN A 78 -40.69 -19.61 -38.83
C ASN A 78 -41.46 -19.13 -40.06
N LYS A 79 -41.05 -18.02 -40.67
CA LYS A 79 -41.61 -17.57 -41.96
C LYS A 79 -41.44 -18.62 -43.05
N LEU A 80 -40.31 -19.33 -43.06
CA LEU A 80 -40.09 -20.44 -43.97
C LEU A 80 -41.05 -21.61 -43.69
N ASN A 81 -41.24 -21.98 -42.42
CA ASN A 81 -42.15 -23.05 -41.99
C ASN A 81 -43.63 -22.72 -42.30
N GLU A 82 -44.05 -21.46 -42.24
CA GLU A 82 -45.40 -21.02 -42.67
C GLU A 82 -45.63 -21.22 -44.17
N LEU A 83 -44.57 -21.16 -44.98
CA LEU A 83 -44.62 -21.33 -46.43
C LEU A 83 -44.52 -22.81 -46.86
N VAL A 84 -44.19 -23.72 -45.96
CA VAL A 84 -44.15 -25.17 -46.21
C VAL A 84 -45.53 -25.79 -45.91
N PRO A 85 -46.22 -26.40 -46.89
CA PRO A 85 -47.54 -26.97 -46.65
C PRO A 85 -47.50 -28.14 -45.64
N GLN A 86 -48.47 -28.22 -44.72
CA GLN A 86 -48.48 -29.25 -43.66
C GLN A 86 -48.99 -30.64 -44.10
N ASN A 87 -49.45 -30.80 -45.34
CA ASN A 87 -50.13 -32.01 -45.82
C ASN A 87 -49.44 -32.59 -47.06
N LEU A 88 -48.14 -32.84 -46.94
CA LEU A 88 -47.32 -33.42 -48.01
C LEU A 88 -47.36 -34.94 -47.95
N ASN A 89 -47.37 -35.59 -49.11
CA ASN A 89 -47.18 -37.03 -49.24
C ASN A 89 -45.73 -37.44 -48.90
N ALA A 90 -45.44 -38.74 -48.90
CA ALA A 90 -44.11 -39.28 -48.59
C ALA A 90 -42.96 -38.72 -49.46
N ASN A 91 -43.28 -38.07 -50.59
CA ASN A 91 -42.34 -37.46 -51.51
C ASN A 91 -42.29 -35.92 -51.39
N GLY A 92 -42.88 -35.33 -50.34
CA GLY A 92 -42.83 -33.88 -50.11
C GLY A 92 -43.73 -33.05 -51.04
N HIS A 93 -44.79 -33.64 -51.61
CA HIS A 93 -45.75 -32.93 -52.47
C HIS A 93 -47.15 -32.91 -51.86
N LEU A 94 -47.91 -31.85 -52.11
CA LEU A 94 -49.34 -31.77 -51.84
C LEU A 94 -50.09 -32.91 -52.58
N PRO A 95 -51.32 -33.25 -52.18
CA PRO A 95 -52.11 -34.32 -52.81
C PRO A 95 -52.35 -34.15 -54.33
N ASN A 96 -52.18 -32.93 -54.84
CA ASN A 96 -52.27 -32.59 -56.28
C ASN A 96 -50.93 -32.66 -57.03
N GLY A 97 -49.84 -33.07 -56.37
CA GLY A 97 -48.50 -33.17 -56.96
C GLY A 97 -47.65 -31.89 -56.91
N TRP A 98 -48.15 -30.81 -56.31
CA TRP A 98 -47.43 -29.53 -56.21
C TRP A 98 -46.64 -29.43 -54.91
N THR A 99 -45.49 -28.74 -54.92
CA THR A 99 -44.68 -28.53 -53.70
C THR A 99 -45.22 -27.38 -52.83
N PHE A 100 -45.94 -26.42 -53.43
CA PHE A 100 -46.48 -25.23 -52.76
C PHE A 100 -47.94 -24.98 -53.18
N LEU A 101 -48.72 -24.29 -52.33
CA LEU A 101 -50.15 -24.02 -52.55
C LEU A 101 -50.39 -23.07 -53.73
N THR A 102 -49.51 -22.08 -53.93
CA THR A 102 -49.56 -21.15 -55.07
C THR A 102 -48.16 -20.86 -55.65
N ARG A 103 -48.13 -20.27 -56.86
CA ARG A 103 -46.88 -19.77 -57.48
C ARG A 103 -46.28 -18.59 -56.70
N ALA A 104 -47.11 -17.83 -55.99
CA ALA A 104 -46.65 -16.74 -55.12
C ALA A 104 -45.91 -17.32 -53.90
N ASP A 105 -46.44 -18.37 -53.27
CA ASP A 105 -45.80 -19.05 -52.13
C ASP A 105 -44.45 -19.66 -52.52
N ALA A 106 -44.37 -20.26 -53.71
CA ALA A 106 -43.11 -20.79 -54.24
C ALA A 106 -42.04 -19.69 -54.46
N THR A 107 -42.46 -18.51 -54.92
CA THR A 107 -41.56 -17.35 -55.09
C THR A 107 -41.11 -16.80 -53.73
N MET A 108 -42.05 -16.63 -52.79
CA MET A 108 -41.75 -16.16 -51.44
C MET A 108 -40.85 -17.12 -50.67
N ALA A 109 -41.07 -18.43 -50.78
CA ALA A 109 -40.19 -19.44 -50.18
C ALA A 109 -38.79 -19.39 -50.79
N ALA A 110 -38.66 -19.25 -52.10
CA ALA A 110 -37.36 -19.12 -52.77
C ALA A 110 -36.62 -17.84 -52.33
N GLU A 111 -37.32 -16.72 -52.15
CA GLU A 111 -36.75 -15.48 -51.62
C GLU A 111 -36.33 -15.61 -50.16
N ALA A 112 -37.14 -16.25 -49.32
CA ALA A 112 -36.82 -16.53 -47.91
C ALA A 112 -35.59 -17.45 -47.77
N PHE A 113 -35.50 -18.52 -48.57
CA PHE A 113 -34.32 -19.39 -48.62
C PHE A 113 -33.07 -18.64 -49.08
N ARG A 114 -33.18 -17.78 -50.10
CA ARG A 114 -32.06 -16.95 -50.56
C ARG A 114 -31.62 -15.97 -49.47
N ALA A 115 -32.55 -15.34 -48.76
CA ALA A 115 -32.24 -14.44 -47.65
C ALA A 115 -31.58 -15.19 -46.48
N TYR A 116 -32.07 -16.39 -46.14
CA TYR A 116 -31.49 -17.26 -45.11
C TYR A 116 -30.06 -17.71 -45.46
N ALA A 117 -29.86 -18.21 -46.68
CA ALA A 117 -28.54 -18.61 -47.18
C ALA A 117 -27.55 -17.44 -47.27
N ALA A 118 -28.03 -16.25 -47.68
CA ALA A 118 -27.23 -15.04 -47.73
C ALA A 118 -26.84 -14.51 -46.33
N ALA A 119 -27.58 -14.85 -45.28
CA ALA A 119 -27.26 -14.49 -43.89
C ALA A 119 -26.31 -15.49 -43.22
N LEU A 120 -26.34 -16.77 -43.60
CA LEU A 120 -25.51 -17.83 -43.02
C LEU A 120 -24.00 -17.63 -43.27
N GLN A 121 -23.61 -17.27 -44.49
CA GLN A 121 -22.20 -17.10 -44.86
C GLN A 121 -21.51 -15.97 -44.05
N PRO A 122 -22.04 -14.73 -44.04
CA PRO A 122 -21.44 -13.64 -43.24
C PRO A 122 -21.41 -13.93 -41.74
N MET A 123 -22.43 -14.62 -41.23
CA MET A 123 -22.48 -15.01 -39.82
C MET A 123 -21.42 -16.06 -39.47
N ALA A 124 -21.18 -17.04 -40.35
CA ALA A 124 -20.10 -18.01 -40.15
C ALA A 124 -18.72 -17.33 -40.20
N GLU A 125 -18.50 -16.40 -41.14
CA GLU A 125 -17.28 -15.60 -41.23
C GLU A 125 -17.06 -14.75 -39.98
N LEU A 126 -18.09 -14.04 -39.50
CA LEU A 126 -18.02 -13.23 -38.29
C LEU A 126 -17.77 -14.08 -37.04
N LYS A 127 -18.37 -15.28 -36.95
CA LYS A 127 -18.10 -16.21 -35.84
C LYS A 127 -16.64 -16.66 -35.84
N ILE A 128 -16.09 -17.03 -37.00
CA ILE A 128 -14.68 -17.41 -37.12
C ILE A 128 -13.78 -16.25 -36.69
N LEU A 129 -14.06 -15.04 -37.16
CA LEU A 129 -13.31 -13.85 -36.78
C LEU A 129 -13.38 -13.59 -35.28
N GLY A 130 -14.57 -13.65 -34.68
CA GLY A 130 -14.74 -13.48 -33.23
C GLY A 130 -13.93 -14.50 -32.44
N ASP A 131 -13.99 -15.78 -32.81
CA ASP A 131 -13.21 -16.85 -32.17
C ASP A 131 -11.69 -16.61 -32.31
N GLN A 132 -11.23 -16.15 -33.49
CA GLN A 132 -9.83 -15.78 -33.73
C GLN A 132 -9.38 -14.58 -32.91
N MET A 133 -10.20 -13.53 -32.84
CA MET A 133 -9.92 -12.33 -32.05
C MET A 133 -9.80 -12.67 -30.57
N LEU A 134 -10.75 -13.44 -30.03
CA LEU A 134 -10.75 -13.84 -28.62
C LEU A 134 -9.49 -14.66 -28.28
N GLY A 135 -9.12 -15.59 -29.17
CA GLY A 135 -7.87 -16.35 -29.04
C GLY A 135 -6.61 -15.47 -29.10
N ALA A 136 -6.58 -14.48 -30.00
CA ALA A 136 -5.45 -13.56 -30.13
C ALA A 136 -5.30 -12.66 -28.88
N ILE A 137 -6.41 -12.15 -28.33
CA ILE A 137 -6.41 -11.38 -27.07
C ILE A 137 -5.82 -12.23 -25.93
N ALA A 138 -6.25 -13.50 -25.81
CA ALA A 138 -5.74 -14.41 -24.78
C ALA A 138 -4.23 -14.64 -24.94
N GLN A 139 -3.79 -15.07 -26.13
CA GLN A 139 -2.41 -15.46 -26.41
C GLN A 139 -1.42 -14.30 -26.27
N SER A 140 -1.81 -13.11 -26.73
CA SER A 140 -0.97 -11.91 -26.67
C SER A 140 -0.63 -11.49 -25.22
N ASN A 141 -1.45 -11.91 -24.25
CA ASN A 141 -1.25 -11.64 -22.83
C ASN A 141 -0.86 -12.91 -22.02
N GLY A 142 -0.54 -14.02 -22.69
CA GLY A 142 -0.09 -15.24 -22.02
C GLY A 142 -1.20 -16.06 -21.33
N TYR A 143 -2.47 -15.76 -21.56
CA TYR A 143 -3.58 -16.54 -21.02
C TYR A 143 -3.76 -17.86 -21.77
N SER A 144 -4.08 -18.90 -21.02
CA SER A 144 -4.40 -20.24 -21.54
C SER A 144 -5.65 -20.22 -22.40
N LYS A 145 -6.65 -19.43 -21.99
CA LYS A 145 -7.95 -19.32 -22.65
C LYS A 145 -8.62 -18.01 -22.27
N ALA A 146 -9.47 -17.50 -23.16
CA ALA A 146 -10.34 -16.37 -22.86
C ALA A 146 -11.81 -16.80 -22.88
N TYR A 147 -12.57 -16.26 -21.94
CA TYR A 147 -14.01 -16.41 -21.77
C TYR A 147 -14.65 -15.03 -21.86
N VAL A 148 -15.92 -14.97 -22.24
CA VAL A 148 -16.64 -13.71 -22.34
C VAL A 148 -17.99 -13.89 -21.70
N GLY A 149 -18.31 -13.02 -20.74
CA GLY A 149 -19.57 -13.09 -20.03
C GLY A 149 -20.78 -12.88 -20.94
N LYS A 150 -21.95 -13.23 -20.43
CA LYS A 150 -23.22 -13.09 -21.14
C LYS A 150 -24.28 -12.60 -20.17
N ASP A 151 -25.12 -11.70 -20.67
CA ASP A 151 -26.15 -11.05 -19.86
C ASP A 151 -27.09 -12.08 -19.21
N GLY A 152 -27.26 -11.96 -17.90
CA GLY A 152 -28.05 -12.84 -17.05
C GLY A 152 -27.49 -14.26 -16.88
N GLN A 153 -26.28 -14.57 -17.35
CA GLN A 153 -25.75 -15.94 -17.34
C GLN A 153 -24.48 -16.10 -16.48
N THR A 154 -24.27 -17.34 -16.04
CA THR A 154 -23.08 -17.78 -15.33
C THR A 154 -22.09 -18.41 -16.32
N THR A 155 -20.83 -17.99 -16.25
CA THR A 155 -19.71 -18.57 -17.01
C THR A 155 -18.73 -19.20 -16.02
N THR A 156 -18.53 -20.50 -16.13
CA THR A 156 -17.55 -21.27 -15.33
C THR A 156 -16.30 -21.49 -16.15
N VAL A 157 -15.13 -21.26 -15.55
CA VAL A 157 -13.83 -21.39 -16.23
C VAL A 157 -13.12 -22.71 -15.91
N ASP A 158 -12.33 -23.18 -16.87
CA ASP A 158 -11.50 -24.39 -16.74
C ASP A 158 -10.18 -24.07 -16.04
N ASN A 159 -9.55 -25.03 -15.35
CA ASN A 159 -8.26 -24.81 -14.68
C ASN A 159 -7.20 -24.22 -15.62
N GLY A 160 -6.50 -23.17 -15.20
CA GLY A 160 -5.44 -22.54 -15.99
C GLY A 160 -5.24 -21.07 -15.64
N TYR A 161 -4.48 -20.35 -16.46
CA TYR A 161 -4.37 -18.89 -16.39
C TYR A 161 -5.38 -18.27 -17.37
N ASN A 162 -6.59 -17.88 -16.93
CA ASN A 162 -7.66 -17.49 -17.85
C ASN A 162 -7.91 -15.98 -17.90
N LEU A 163 -8.36 -15.49 -19.06
CA LEU A 163 -8.90 -14.14 -19.23
C LEU A 163 -10.42 -14.20 -19.29
N LEU A 164 -11.10 -13.38 -18.49
CA LEU A 164 -12.56 -13.27 -18.51
C LEU A 164 -12.94 -11.85 -18.91
N ILE A 165 -13.49 -11.69 -20.11
CA ILE A 165 -13.93 -10.40 -20.64
C ILE A 165 -15.37 -10.13 -20.20
N ALA A 166 -15.55 -9.07 -19.42
CA ALA A 166 -16.86 -8.64 -18.97
C ALA A 166 -17.66 -7.97 -20.10
N ASN A 167 -18.81 -8.56 -20.45
CA ASN A 167 -19.75 -8.05 -21.44
C ASN A 167 -20.65 -6.93 -20.87
N ARG A 168 -21.47 -6.32 -21.72
CA ARG A 168 -22.32 -5.14 -21.44
C ARG A 168 -23.47 -5.39 -20.46
N GLY A 169 -23.92 -6.63 -20.37
CA GLY A 169 -24.97 -7.06 -19.44
C GLY A 169 -24.46 -7.48 -18.07
N ASN A 170 -25.40 -7.74 -17.17
CA ASN A 170 -25.07 -8.28 -15.84
C ASN A 170 -24.64 -9.74 -16.00
N GLN A 171 -23.56 -10.15 -15.36
CA GLN A 171 -23.01 -11.49 -15.58
C GLN A 171 -22.39 -12.07 -14.32
N THR A 172 -22.26 -13.39 -14.29
CA THR A 172 -21.61 -14.10 -13.20
C THR A 172 -20.44 -14.93 -13.72
N PHE A 173 -19.29 -14.81 -13.07
CA PHE A 173 -18.12 -15.64 -13.30
C PHE A 173 -17.91 -16.57 -12.10
N VAL A 174 -17.63 -17.84 -12.38
CA VAL A 174 -17.21 -18.82 -11.37
C VAL A 174 -15.77 -19.21 -11.71
N LEU A 175 -14.86 -18.68 -10.90
CA LEU A 175 -13.42 -18.90 -11.00
C LEU A 175 -13.05 -20.26 -10.41
N ASN A 176 -11.87 -20.76 -10.77
CA ASN A 176 -11.37 -22.05 -10.29
C ASN A 176 -10.15 -21.86 -9.38
N SER A 177 -9.30 -22.89 -9.27
CA SER A 177 -8.11 -22.83 -8.42
C SER A 177 -6.87 -22.25 -9.11
N GLY A 178 -6.94 -21.98 -10.41
CA GLY A 178 -5.91 -21.30 -11.19
C GLY A 178 -6.03 -19.79 -11.04
N VAL A 179 -5.05 -19.09 -11.59
CA VAL A 179 -5.01 -17.62 -11.55
C VAL A 179 -5.85 -17.08 -12.70
N ASP A 180 -6.88 -16.32 -12.40
CA ASP A 180 -7.81 -15.79 -13.40
C ASP A 180 -7.73 -14.25 -13.44
N ASN A 181 -7.87 -13.63 -14.61
CA ASN A 181 -7.98 -12.19 -14.76
C ASN A 181 -9.34 -11.80 -15.35
N VAL A 182 -10.12 -11.03 -14.59
CA VAL A 182 -11.39 -10.45 -15.03
C VAL A 182 -11.17 -9.06 -15.58
N ALA A 183 -11.26 -8.94 -16.90
CA ALA A 183 -11.16 -7.70 -17.66
C ALA A 183 -12.48 -6.91 -17.62
N VAL A 184 -12.47 -5.76 -16.95
CA VAL A 184 -13.59 -4.83 -16.80
C VAL A 184 -13.38 -3.59 -17.66
N THR A 185 -14.33 -3.30 -18.54
CA THR A 185 -14.31 -2.12 -19.40
C THR A 185 -15.40 -1.12 -19.01
N ASN A 186 -15.36 0.07 -19.59
CA ASN A 186 -16.41 1.08 -19.37
C ASN A 186 -17.79 0.64 -19.88
N VAL A 187 -17.84 -0.22 -20.90
CA VAL A 187 -19.10 -0.73 -21.44
C VAL A 187 -19.63 -1.94 -20.67
N SER A 188 -18.85 -2.54 -19.76
CA SER A 188 -19.26 -3.74 -19.04
C SER A 188 -20.47 -3.50 -18.13
N GLY A 189 -21.34 -4.50 -17.94
CA GLY A 189 -22.40 -4.45 -16.94
C GLY A 189 -21.87 -4.71 -15.53
N HIS A 190 -22.77 -5.03 -14.59
CA HIS A 190 -22.36 -5.49 -13.26
C HIS A 190 -21.81 -6.93 -13.32
N ILE A 191 -20.73 -7.19 -12.59
CA ILE A 191 -20.04 -8.49 -12.61
C ILE A 191 -20.08 -9.09 -11.21
N THR A 192 -20.65 -10.28 -11.08
CA THR A 192 -20.56 -11.07 -9.86
C THR A 192 -19.51 -12.15 -10.04
N VAL A 193 -18.56 -12.27 -9.12
CA VAL A 193 -17.48 -13.26 -9.16
C VAL A 193 -17.56 -14.17 -7.96
N SER A 194 -17.53 -15.48 -8.18
CA SER A 194 -17.41 -16.50 -7.13
C SER A 194 -16.12 -17.28 -7.30
N GLY A 195 -15.49 -17.69 -6.19
CA GLY A 195 -14.23 -18.43 -6.21
C GLY A 195 -12.98 -17.56 -6.32
N PHE A 196 -13.11 -16.23 -6.19
CA PHE A 196 -11.98 -15.30 -6.33
C PHE A 196 -10.92 -15.54 -5.24
N GLN A 197 -9.69 -15.80 -5.67
CA GLN A 197 -8.53 -16.02 -4.83
C GLN A 197 -7.79 -14.70 -4.60
N THR A 198 -7.53 -14.32 -3.35
CA THR A 198 -6.77 -13.09 -3.04
C THR A 198 -5.28 -13.37 -2.86
N GLY A 199 -4.46 -12.31 -2.82
CA GLY A 199 -3.02 -12.38 -2.58
C GLY A 199 -2.17 -12.35 -3.85
N ALA A 200 -0.84 -12.35 -3.69
CA ALA A 200 0.15 -12.20 -4.77
C ALA A 200 0.14 -13.28 -5.87
N LYS A 201 -0.49 -14.42 -5.61
CA LYS A 201 -0.72 -15.50 -6.60
C LYS A 201 -2.21 -15.76 -6.83
N GLY A 202 -3.06 -14.82 -6.42
CA GLY A 202 -4.50 -14.87 -6.58
C GLY A 202 -4.96 -14.26 -7.90
N ASP A 203 -6.27 -14.19 -8.06
CA ASP A 203 -6.95 -13.66 -9.22
C ASP A 203 -6.82 -12.14 -9.32
N GLN A 204 -7.10 -11.62 -10.51
CA GLN A 204 -7.02 -10.18 -10.81
C GLN A 204 -8.37 -9.66 -11.30
N ILE A 205 -8.74 -8.47 -10.87
CA ILE A 205 -9.74 -7.63 -11.52
C ILE A 205 -8.98 -6.49 -12.21
N GLN A 206 -9.00 -6.49 -13.53
CA GLN A 206 -8.31 -5.50 -14.34
C GLN A 206 -9.31 -4.49 -14.92
N PHE A 207 -9.17 -3.21 -14.55
CA PHE A 207 -9.98 -2.13 -15.11
C PHE A 207 -9.26 -1.48 -16.30
N ILE A 208 -9.74 -1.74 -17.52
CA ILE A 208 -8.97 -1.50 -18.75
C ILE A 208 -9.11 -0.07 -19.29
N ASN A 209 -10.09 0.71 -18.81
CA ASN A 209 -10.42 2.00 -19.41
C ASN A 209 -10.30 3.17 -18.44
N ARG A 210 -9.13 3.83 -18.45
CA ARG A 210 -8.88 5.00 -17.60
C ARG A 210 -8.25 6.14 -18.34
N ARG A 211 -9.10 6.85 -19.09
CA ARG A 211 -8.75 8.11 -19.74
C ARG A 211 -8.60 9.24 -18.73
N ASN A 212 -9.17 9.10 -17.53
CA ASN A 212 -9.12 10.11 -16.48
C ASN A 212 -8.14 9.67 -15.37
N PRO A 213 -7.06 10.43 -15.09
CA PRO A 213 -6.15 10.12 -13.99
C PRO A 213 -6.84 10.12 -12.61
N TRP A 214 -8.01 10.73 -12.50
CA TRP A 214 -8.82 10.80 -11.28
C TRP A 214 -9.79 9.62 -11.11
N ASP A 215 -9.80 8.66 -12.04
CA ASP A 215 -10.62 7.45 -11.88
C ASP A 215 -10.20 6.70 -10.60
N TYR A 216 -11.19 6.26 -9.83
CA TYR A 216 -10.98 5.63 -8.53
C TYR A 216 -11.88 4.41 -8.33
N ILE A 217 -11.39 3.48 -7.50
CA ILE A 217 -12.18 2.37 -6.98
C ILE A 217 -12.49 2.63 -5.52
N THR A 218 -13.75 2.48 -5.16
CA THR A 218 -14.14 2.37 -3.75
C THR A 218 -14.39 0.89 -3.42
N VAL A 219 -13.65 0.38 -2.46
CA VAL A 219 -13.81 -0.97 -1.90
C VAL A 219 -14.73 -0.88 -0.68
N THR A 220 -15.79 -1.67 -0.68
CA THR A 220 -16.76 -1.76 0.42
C THR A 220 -17.18 -3.20 0.65
N GLU A 221 -17.69 -3.50 1.84
CA GLU A 221 -18.37 -4.76 2.13
C GLU A 221 -19.89 -4.54 2.08
N ASP A 222 -20.64 -5.56 1.64
CA ASP A 222 -22.12 -5.51 1.57
C ASP A 222 -22.82 -5.97 2.87
N GLY A 223 -22.03 -6.25 3.92
CA GLY A 223 -22.52 -6.78 5.20
C GLY A 223 -22.89 -8.26 5.19
N ARG A 224 -22.68 -8.98 4.07
CA ARG A 224 -22.93 -10.42 3.91
C ARG A 224 -21.63 -11.21 3.71
N GLY A 225 -20.48 -10.57 3.92
CA GLY A 225 -19.16 -11.15 3.69
C GLY A 225 -18.72 -11.10 2.22
N ASN A 226 -19.32 -10.22 1.40
CA ASN A 226 -18.89 -9.98 0.03
C ASN A 226 -18.22 -8.63 -0.09
N THR A 227 -17.18 -8.56 -0.91
CA THR A 227 -16.55 -7.29 -1.29
C THR A 227 -17.20 -6.74 -2.55
N VAL A 228 -17.52 -5.45 -2.56
CA VAL A 228 -18.06 -4.74 -3.71
C VAL A 228 -17.09 -3.64 -4.12
N LEU A 229 -16.73 -3.64 -5.40
CA LEU A 229 -15.88 -2.64 -6.03
C LEU A 229 -16.77 -1.66 -6.79
N TYR A 230 -16.75 -0.41 -6.35
CA TYR A 230 -17.41 0.69 -7.01
C TYR A 230 -16.41 1.40 -7.90
N PHE A 231 -16.75 1.61 -9.16
CA PHE A 231 -15.97 2.42 -10.08
C PHE A 231 -16.63 3.78 -10.22
N ASN A 232 -15.93 4.85 -9.84
CA ASN A 232 -16.44 6.23 -9.88
C ASN A 232 -17.84 6.36 -9.24
N GLY A 233 -18.05 5.69 -8.11
CA GLY A 233 -19.30 5.71 -7.35
C GLY A 233 -20.41 4.76 -7.85
N GLN A 234 -20.18 3.97 -8.89
CA GLN A 234 -21.15 2.97 -9.39
C GLN A 234 -20.70 1.54 -9.07
N PRO A 235 -21.56 0.67 -8.51
CA PRO A 235 -21.19 -0.70 -8.16
C PRO A 235 -20.91 -1.52 -9.42
N LYS A 236 -19.66 -1.96 -9.60
CA LYS A 236 -19.21 -2.59 -10.84
C LYS A 236 -18.93 -4.08 -10.69
N VAL A 237 -18.29 -4.46 -9.59
CA VAL A 237 -17.91 -5.86 -9.32
C VAL A 237 -18.33 -6.25 -7.92
N THR A 238 -18.91 -7.43 -7.76
CA THR A 238 -19.17 -8.06 -6.45
C THR A 238 -18.38 -9.36 -6.37
N LEU A 239 -17.46 -9.46 -5.41
CA LEU A 239 -16.66 -10.63 -5.10
C LEU A 239 -17.33 -11.40 -3.94
N LEU A 240 -17.91 -12.55 -4.25
CA LEU A 240 -18.66 -13.36 -3.30
C LEU A 240 -17.73 -14.09 -2.32
N GLY A 241 -17.97 -13.92 -1.02
CA GLY A 241 -17.19 -14.56 0.04
C GLY A 241 -15.74 -14.07 0.18
N VAL A 242 -15.41 -12.94 -0.46
CA VAL A 242 -14.08 -12.31 -0.36
C VAL A 242 -14.13 -11.23 0.70
N ASP A 243 -13.23 -11.36 1.67
CA ASP A 243 -12.92 -10.35 2.67
C ASP A 243 -12.06 -9.25 2.05
N ALA A 244 -12.51 -8.00 2.14
CA ALA A 244 -11.84 -6.85 1.54
C ALA A 244 -10.44 -6.63 2.14
N ALA A 245 -10.24 -6.95 3.42
CA ALA A 245 -8.96 -6.80 4.10
C ALA A 245 -7.88 -7.78 3.58
N LYS A 246 -8.29 -8.85 2.89
CA LYS A 246 -7.37 -9.84 2.30
C LYS A 246 -6.99 -9.54 0.86
N LEU A 247 -7.53 -8.48 0.27
CA LEU A 247 -7.15 -8.06 -1.08
C LEU A 247 -5.73 -7.51 -1.07
N ASP A 248 -4.87 -8.15 -1.83
CA ASP A 248 -3.61 -7.58 -2.26
C ASP A 248 -3.93 -6.56 -3.34
N LEU A 249 -3.97 -5.27 -3.01
CA LEU A 249 -4.36 -4.24 -3.97
C LEU A 249 -3.44 -4.16 -5.19
N TYR A 250 -2.17 -4.50 -5.01
CA TYR A 250 -1.21 -4.48 -6.11
C TYR A 250 -1.46 -5.68 -7.03
N ALA A 251 -1.57 -6.88 -6.47
CA ALA A 251 -1.73 -8.09 -7.27
C ALA A 251 -3.16 -8.27 -7.79
N ASN A 252 -4.17 -8.00 -6.97
CA ASN A 252 -5.57 -8.32 -7.28
C ASN A 252 -6.29 -7.21 -8.03
N LEU A 253 -5.83 -5.94 -7.98
CA LEU A 253 -6.44 -4.83 -8.71
C LEU A 253 -5.42 -4.15 -9.63
N THR A 254 -5.61 -4.32 -10.94
CA THR A 254 -4.78 -3.66 -11.95
C THR A 254 -5.62 -2.77 -12.85
N GLY A 255 -4.95 -1.87 -13.56
CA GLY A 255 -5.62 -0.81 -14.28
C GLY A 255 -6.38 0.12 -13.33
N VAL A 256 -6.00 0.16 -12.05
CA VAL A 256 -6.24 1.05 -10.88
C VAL A 256 -5.14 2.09 -10.56
N ASN A 257 -5.39 3.24 -9.91
CA ASN A 257 -4.36 4.15 -9.36
C ASN A 257 -4.82 4.57 -7.99
N ASN A 258 -6.04 5.09 -7.91
CA ASN A 258 -6.65 5.58 -6.70
C ASN A 258 -7.62 4.52 -6.17
N VAL A 259 -7.42 4.08 -4.93
CA VAL A 259 -8.30 3.15 -4.24
C VAL A 259 -8.69 3.73 -2.89
N THR A 260 -9.98 3.67 -2.55
CA THR A 260 -10.51 4.13 -1.26
C THR A 260 -11.28 3.01 -0.58
N TYR A 261 -11.01 2.78 0.70
CA TYR A 261 -11.80 1.87 1.53
C TYR A 261 -12.81 2.67 2.35
N ARG A 262 -14.08 2.26 2.36
CA ARG A 262 -15.14 2.96 3.15
C ARG A 262 -15.75 2.15 4.28
N THR A 263 -15.66 0.83 4.26
CA THR A 263 -16.46 -0.02 5.17
C THR A 263 -15.80 -1.34 5.57
N SER A 264 -14.53 -1.58 5.23
CA SER A 264 -13.89 -2.83 5.63
C SER A 264 -13.73 -2.83 7.15
N ARG A 265 -14.20 -3.91 7.80
CA ARG A 265 -14.25 -4.02 9.27
C ARG A 265 -12.92 -4.49 9.87
N SER A 266 -11.87 -4.56 9.09
CA SER A 266 -10.57 -5.10 9.49
C SER A 266 -9.47 -4.32 8.79
N GLY A 267 -8.40 -4.07 9.53
CA GLY A 267 -7.22 -3.38 9.01
C GLY A 267 -6.73 -4.02 7.72
N MET A 268 -6.66 -3.22 6.67
CA MET A 268 -6.19 -3.61 5.36
C MET A 268 -4.68 -3.77 5.39
N ARG A 269 -4.14 -4.83 4.78
CA ARG A 269 -2.70 -4.94 4.52
C ARG A 269 -2.46 -4.79 3.02
N SER A 270 -1.92 -3.66 2.59
CA SER A 270 -1.54 -3.46 1.18
C SER A 270 -0.32 -4.34 0.92
N LEU A 271 -0.51 -5.56 0.42
CA LEU A 271 0.59 -6.48 0.18
C LEU A 271 1.45 -5.97 -0.98
N ARG A 272 2.77 -5.97 -0.77
CA ARG A 272 3.74 -5.77 -1.85
C ARG A 272 3.64 -6.94 -2.84
N GLY A 273 3.28 -6.66 -4.08
CA GLY A 273 3.84 -7.36 -5.24
C GLY A 273 5.14 -6.67 -5.63
N GLU A 274 6.14 -7.44 -6.03
CA GLU A 274 7.54 -7.04 -6.22
C GLU A 274 7.76 -5.68 -6.92
N ASN A 275 8.89 -5.04 -6.61
CA ASN A 275 9.41 -3.77 -7.19
C ASN A 275 9.64 -3.79 -8.73
N THR A 276 9.00 -4.71 -9.44
CA THR A 276 9.09 -4.88 -10.86
C THR A 276 7.86 -4.31 -11.53
N PHE A 277 8.05 -3.20 -12.25
CA PHE A 277 7.12 -2.84 -13.32
C PHE A 277 6.98 -4.07 -14.24
N ASP A 278 5.74 -4.47 -14.51
CA ASP A 278 5.37 -5.57 -15.40
C ASP A 278 4.72 -5.06 -16.70
N GLY A 279 4.61 -3.73 -16.85
CA GLY A 279 3.94 -3.07 -17.97
C GLY A 279 2.44 -2.80 -17.75
N GLN A 280 1.90 -3.04 -16.55
CA GLN A 280 0.53 -2.71 -16.18
C GLN A 280 0.46 -1.48 -15.27
N THR A 281 -0.73 -0.86 -15.24
CA THR A 281 -0.98 0.24 -14.31
C THR A 281 -1.42 -0.32 -12.96
N HIS A 282 -0.74 0.07 -11.89
CA HIS A 282 -0.98 -0.41 -10.53
C HIS A 282 -1.49 0.71 -9.62
N VAL A 283 -2.07 0.31 -8.49
CA VAL A 283 -2.49 1.22 -7.42
C VAL A 283 -1.27 1.99 -6.90
N THR A 284 -1.39 3.32 -6.86
CA THR A 284 -0.35 4.24 -6.37
C THR A 284 -0.87 5.24 -5.35
N SER A 285 -2.18 5.29 -5.12
CA SER A 285 -2.81 6.15 -4.13
C SER A 285 -3.88 5.36 -3.39
N ILE A 286 -3.73 5.26 -2.08
CA ILE A 286 -4.61 4.50 -1.21
C ILE A 286 -5.13 5.42 -0.13
N THR A 287 -6.45 5.46 0.01
CA THR A 287 -7.13 5.98 1.20
C THR A 287 -7.72 4.79 1.95
N ALA A 288 -7.21 4.53 3.14
CA ALA A 288 -7.66 3.47 4.02
C ALA A 288 -9.02 3.82 4.66
N SER A 289 -9.45 2.94 5.55
CA SER A 289 -10.76 2.97 6.18
C SER A 289 -10.79 3.91 7.39
N GLU A 290 -11.89 3.87 8.14
CA GLU A 290 -11.99 4.60 9.41
C GLU A 290 -11.43 3.80 10.61
N TYR A 291 -10.94 2.58 10.37
CA TYR A 291 -10.38 1.65 11.35
C TYR A 291 -8.87 1.56 11.24
N GLY A 292 -8.19 0.96 12.22
CA GLY A 292 -6.74 0.80 12.16
C GLY A 292 -6.31 -0.14 11.04
N ASP A 293 -5.61 0.41 10.06
CA ASP A 293 -5.14 -0.20 8.82
C ASP A 293 -3.61 -0.39 8.82
N THR A 294 -3.09 -1.24 7.94
CA THR A 294 -1.64 -1.42 7.71
C THR A 294 -1.30 -1.16 6.24
N LEU A 295 -0.88 0.06 5.96
CA LEU A 295 -0.54 0.52 4.63
C LEU A 295 0.94 0.30 4.36
N ILE A 296 1.27 -0.48 3.34
CA ILE A 296 2.67 -0.67 2.94
C ILE A 296 2.98 0.28 1.80
N GLY A 297 3.95 1.16 2.03
CA GLY A 297 4.45 2.12 1.06
C GLY A 297 5.27 1.40 -0.01
N GLY A 298 4.94 1.68 -1.27
CA GLY A 298 5.72 1.28 -2.42
C GLY A 298 6.88 2.24 -2.71
N ASP A 299 7.40 2.12 -3.93
CA ASP A 299 8.65 2.75 -4.34
C ASP A 299 8.36 3.97 -5.26
N ARG A 300 8.50 5.18 -4.71
CA ARG A 300 8.23 6.54 -5.25
C ARG A 300 6.80 6.83 -5.71
N ASP A 301 6.30 7.99 -5.27
CA ASP A 301 4.99 8.57 -5.60
C ASP A 301 3.77 7.72 -5.15
N THR A 302 3.99 6.80 -4.21
CA THR A 302 2.86 6.17 -3.51
C THR A 302 2.30 7.17 -2.50
N GLU A 303 1.01 7.47 -2.59
CA GLU A 303 0.28 8.23 -1.59
C GLU A 303 -0.51 7.26 -0.70
N LEU A 304 -0.24 7.29 0.60
CA LEU A 304 -0.92 6.52 1.61
C LEU A 304 -1.66 7.47 2.55
N GLN A 305 -2.96 7.28 2.71
CA GLN A 305 -3.79 8.04 3.64
C GLN A 305 -4.46 7.06 4.59
N GLY A 306 -4.23 7.20 5.89
CA GLY A 306 -4.67 6.28 6.94
C GLY A 306 -6.19 6.33 7.15
N GLY A 307 -6.72 7.52 7.42
CA GLY A 307 -8.16 7.70 7.59
C GLY A 307 -8.49 8.26 8.96
N SER A 308 -9.21 7.53 9.81
CA SER A 308 -9.44 7.98 11.19
C SER A 308 -9.02 6.97 12.26
N GLY A 309 -8.57 5.79 11.82
CA GLY A 309 -8.12 4.72 12.69
C GLY A 309 -6.71 4.95 13.18
N ASN A 310 -6.20 4.05 14.02
CA ASN A 310 -4.78 4.05 14.34
C ASN A 310 -4.06 3.20 13.29
N ASP A 311 -3.42 3.85 12.34
CA ASP A 311 -2.89 3.22 11.13
C ASP A 311 -1.39 2.99 11.20
N ILE A 312 -0.92 1.88 10.62
CA ILE A 312 0.50 1.54 10.51
C ILE A 312 0.93 1.69 9.06
N PHE A 313 1.86 2.60 8.82
CA PHE A 313 2.49 2.81 7.53
C PHE A 313 3.85 2.11 7.49
N VAL A 314 3.94 0.98 6.80
CA VAL A 314 5.20 0.23 6.64
C VAL A 314 5.99 0.82 5.47
N MET A 315 7.14 1.42 5.76
CA MET A 315 8.00 2.06 4.79
C MET A 315 8.96 1.06 4.17
N THR A 316 8.96 1.00 2.85
CA THR A 316 9.72 -0.04 2.16
C THR A 316 10.39 0.36 0.86
N GLY A 317 10.10 1.57 0.40
CA GLY A 317 10.59 2.15 -0.83
C GLY A 317 10.85 3.64 -0.68
N LEU A 318 11.49 4.23 -1.68
CA LEU A 318 11.90 5.64 -1.63
C LEU A 318 10.71 6.58 -1.81
N GLY A 319 10.69 7.73 -1.14
CA GLY A 319 9.79 8.84 -1.47
C GLY A 319 8.29 8.55 -1.37
N THR A 320 7.86 7.89 -0.30
CA THR A 320 6.43 7.66 -0.02
C THR A 320 5.80 8.94 0.54
N ARG A 321 4.56 9.27 0.15
CA ARG A 321 3.77 10.36 0.73
C ARG A 321 2.75 9.78 1.67
N VAL A 322 2.82 10.15 2.93
CA VAL A 322 2.02 9.57 4.02
C VAL A 322 1.20 10.64 4.69
N LYS A 323 -0.07 10.34 4.91
CA LYS A 323 -0.98 11.16 5.70
C LYS A 323 -1.68 10.26 6.71
N GLY A 324 -1.33 10.37 7.99
CA GLY A 324 -2.00 9.66 9.07
C GLY A 324 -3.50 9.97 9.11
N MET A 325 -3.81 11.27 9.00
CA MET A 325 -5.15 11.85 9.09
C MET A 325 -5.64 11.87 10.56
N GLY A 326 -6.67 11.13 10.93
CA GLY A 326 -7.14 11.02 12.32
C GLY A 326 -6.68 9.73 12.96
N GLY A 327 -6.63 9.69 14.30
CA GLY A 327 -6.12 8.54 15.06
C GLY A 327 -4.64 8.69 15.41
N ASN A 328 -4.12 7.75 16.20
CA ASN A 328 -2.70 7.66 16.57
C ASN A 328 -2.01 6.72 15.59
N ASP A 329 -1.36 7.33 14.61
CA ASP A 329 -0.74 6.61 13.51
C ASP A 329 0.75 6.36 13.75
N THR A 330 1.23 5.26 13.18
CA THR A 330 2.61 4.79 13.29
C THR A 330 3.25 4.70 11.91
N VAL A 331 4.47 5.21 11.74
CA VAL A 331 5.35 4.83 10.63
C VAL A 331 6.34 3.78 11.10
N SER A 332 6.50 2.71 10.33
CA SER A 332 7.42 1.61 10.63
C SER A 332 8.46 1.41 9.53
N TYR A 333 9.72 1.43 9.92
CA TYR A 333 10.88 1.17 9.06
C TYR A 333 11.45 -0.25 9.24
N GLY A 334 10.81 -1.11 10.05
CA GLY A 334 11.35 -2.42 10.42
C GLY A 334 11.62 -3.40 9.26
N GLU A 335 11.02 -3.15 8.09
CA GLU A 335 11.26 -3.94 6.88
C GLU A 335 12.48 -3.47 6.06
N LEU A 336 13.13 -2.37 6.43
CA LEU A 336 14.34 -1.88 5.76
C LEU A 336 15.57 -2.73 6.08
N ASN A 337 16.59 -2.61 5.23
CA ASN A 337 17.84 -3.36 5.33
C ASN A 337 19.06 -2.48 5.64
N ALA A 338 18.82 -1.25 6.10
CA ALA A 338 19.81 -0.29 6.58
C ALA A 338 19.13 0.65 7.58
N GLY A 339 19.93 1.34 8.39
CA GLY A 339 19.41 2.35 9.32
C GLY A 339 18.81 3.56 8.62
N VAL A 340 17.93 4.27 9.31
CA VAL A 340 17.17 5.41 8.80
C VAL A 340 17.50 6.68 9.59
N ASP A 341 17.61 7.81 8.88
CA ASP A 341 17.60 9.15 9.47
C ASP A 341 16.22 9.76 9.26
N VAL A 342 15.47 9.99 10.34
CA VAL A 342 14.14 10.61 10.37
C VAL A 342 14.27 11.96 11.06
N LYS A 343 13.67 12.99 10.45
CA LYS A 343 13.70 14.36 10.97
C LYS A 343 12.31 14.96 10.96
N GLY A 344 11.85 15.39 12.13
CA GLY A 344 10.74 16.30 12.29
C GLY A 344 11.03 17.63 11.63
N LYS A 345 9.98 18.18 11.02
CA LYS A 345 9.99 19.49 10.42
C LYS A 345 8.66 20.16 10.69
N ARG A 346 8.75 21.32 11.34
CA ARG A 346 7.64 22.25 11.48
C ARG A 346 7.70 23.30 10.37
N GLU A 347 6.68 23.33 9.53
CA GLU A 347 6.53 24.34 8.48
C GLU A 347 5.38 25.29 8.78
N LEU A 348 5.60 26.60 8.55
CA LEU A 348 4.53 27.59 8.62
C LEU A 348 3.69 27.53 7.33
N ALA A 349 2.42 27.21 7.48
CA ALA A 349 1.42 27.23 6.42
C ALA A 349 0.36 28.31 6.67
N TRP A 350 -0.46 28.56 5.67
CA TRP A 350 -1.48 29.61 5.68
C TRP A 350 -2.83 29.02 5.28
N GLY A 351 -3.84 29.19 6.13
CA GLY A 351 -5.21 28.85 5.82
C GLY A 351 -5.76 29.69 4.66
N GLU A 352 -6.88 29.28 4.09
CA GLU A 352 -7.57 30.04 3.04
C GLU A 352 -8.01 31.44 3.51
N ASP A 353 -8.19 31.61 4.83
CA ASP A 353 -8.50 32.86 5.51
C ASP A 353 -7.24 33.65 5.92
N LEU A 354 -6.05 33.23 5.47
CA LEU A 354 -4.74 33.77 5.83
C LEU A 354 -4.37 33.63 7.32
N THR A 355 -5.03 32.73 8.04
CA THR A 355 -4.58 32.38 9.39
C THR A 355 -3.33 31.50 9.31
N PRO A 356 -2.23 31.85 10.01
CA PRO A 356 -1.06 30.99 10.06
C PRO A 356 -1.36 29.74 10.88
N PHE A 357 -0.95 28.58 10.37
CA PHE A 357 -0.94 27.33 11.12
C PHE A 357 0.37 26.58 10.87
N TYR A 358 0.76 25.69 11.78
CA TYR A 358 1.94 24.85 11.60
C TYR A 358 1.54 23.49 11.06
N ILE A 359 2.30 23.01 10.08
CA ILE A 359 2.25 21.62 9.63
C ILE A 359 3.48 20.94 10.22
N ASP A 360 3.20 19.99 11.11
CA ASP A 360 4.19 19.11 11.68
C ASP A 360 4.32 17.89 10.77
N THR A 361 5.48 17.78 10.12
CA THR A 361 5.82 16.68 9.21
C THR A 361 7.08 15.97 9.68
N MET A 362 7.29 14.76 9.19
CA MET A 362 8.56 14.08 9.25
C MET A 362 9.05 13.82 7.82
N VAL A 363 10.36 13.88 7.65
CA VAL A 363 11.05 13.46 6.44
C VAL A 363 12.09 12.41 6.79
N ASP A 364 12.30 11.45 5.90
CA ASP A 364 13.30 10.41 6.08
C ASP A 364 14.45 10.51 5.07
N SER A 365 15.53 9.76 5.34
CA SER A 365 16.67 9.59 4.42
C SER A 365 16.31 8.96 3.07
N MET A 366 15.11 8.38 2.94
CA MET A 366 14.59 7.82 1.69
C MET A 366 13.82 8.85 0.84
N GLY A 367 13.62 10.06 1.37
CA GLY A 367 12.92 11.17 0.72
C GLY A 367 11.40 11.13 0.88
N SER A 368 10.87 10.34 1.81
CA SER A 368 9.45 10.30 2.14
C SER A 368 9.00 11.59 2.82
N GLN A 369 7.70 11.89 2.70
CA GLN A 369 7.04 12.99 3.38
C GLN A 369 5.90 12.41 4.21
N ILE A 370 5.95 12.62 5.52
CA ILE A 370 5.05 11.99 6.48
C ILE A 370 4.35 13.08 7.27
N GLU A 371 3.03 13.10 7.23
CA GLU A 371 2.18 14.09 7.88
C GLU A 371 1.17 13.39 8.79
N GLY A 372 0.87 13.98 9.95
CA GLY A 372 -0.18 13.49 10.85
C GLY A 372 0.12 12.16 11.52
N VAL A 373 1.38 11.72 11.56
CA VAL A 373 1.84 10.50 12.22
C VAL A 373 2.55 10.86 13.53
N ARG A 374 2.27 10.10 14.60
CA ARG A 374 2.85 10.32 15.93
C ARG A 374 3.90 9.29 16.31
N ASP A 375 3.73 8.06 15.88
CA ASP A 375 4.59 6.99 16.36
C ASP A 375 5.59 6.57 15.28
N VAL A 376 6.80 6.24 15.71
CA VAL A 376 7.87 5.80 14.81
C VAL A 376 8.46 4.50 15.34
N ILE A 377 8.55 3.50 14.46
CA ILE A 377 9.32 2.28 14.71
C ILE A 377 10.51 2.29 13.75
N GLY A 378 11.72 2.27 14.30
CA GLY A 378 12.98 2.17 13.59
C GLY A 378 13.19 0.81 12.92
N THR A 379 14.44 0.54 12.63
CA THR A 379 14.93 -0.61 11.89
C THR A 379 15.55 -1.62 12.87
N ARG A 380 16.47 -2.45 12.37
CA ARG A 380 17.30 -3.33 13.20
C ARG A 380 18.77 -2.91 13.18
N PHE A 381 19.01 -1.70 12.72
CA PHE A 381 20.32 -1.09 12.54
C PHE A 381 20.27 0.28 13.19
N ASN A 382 21.45 0.85 13.42
CA ASN A 382 21.60 2.18 13.99
C ASN A 382 20.79 3.25 13.24
N ASP A 383 19.81 3.78 13.93
CA ASP A 383 18.89 4.79 13.45
C ASP A 383 19.15 6.14 14.11
N ARG A 384 18.75 7.20 13.43
CA ARG A 384 18.67 8.55 14.01
C ARG A 384 17.25 9.05 13.81
N ILE A 385 16.49 9.11 14.88
CA ILE A 385 15.08 9.46 14.83
C ILE A 385 14.86 10.72 15.65
N THR A 386 14.63 11.83 14.96
CA THR A 386 14.06 13.04 15.54
C THR A 386 12.64 13.19 15.02
N THR A 387 11.63 13.21 15.89
CA THR A 387 10.22 13.31 15.49
C THR A 387 9.71 14.75 15.53
N ASN A 388 8.39 14.91 15.46
CA ASN A 388 7.72 16.20 15.32
C ASN A 388 7.35 16.78 16.69
N ASP A 389 6.66 17.92 16.71
CA ASP A 389 6.34 18.62 17.96
C ASP A 389 5.08 18.07 18.67
N LEU A 390 4.60 16.87 18.30
CA LEU A 390 3.48 16.18 18.95
C LEU A 390 4.01 15.23 20.04
N ASP A 391 3.12 14.73 20.90
CA ASP A 391 3.45 13.62 21.79
C ASP A 391 3.62 12.34 20.95
N ASN A 392 4.84 11.79 20.92
CA ASN A 392 5.27 10.70 20.05
C ASN A 392 5.66 9.45 20.87
N VAL A 393 5.43 8.26 20.31
CA VAL A 393 6.07 7.02 20.77
C VAL A 393 7.12 6.59 19.75
N ILE A 394 8.38 6.56 20.17
CA ILE A 394 9.51 6.17 19.35
C ILE A 394 10.06 4.84 19.86
N ASN A 395 10.18 3.86 18.97
CA ASN A 395 10.87 2.60 19.22
C ASN A 395 12.06 2.51 18.25
N GLY A 396 13.29 2.58 18.75
CA GLY A 396 14.52 2.46 17.96
C GLY A 396 14.63 1.07 17.34
N GLY A 397 14.46 0.04 18.17
CA GLY A 397 14.35 -1.34 17.75
C GLY A 397 15.59 -2.12 18.13
N ALA A 398 16.46 -2.36 17.17
CA ALA A 398 17.78 -2.92 17.46
C ALA A 398 18.84 -2.09 16.76
N GLY A 399 20.05 -2.06 17.30
CA GLY A 399 21.10 -1.17 16.82
C GLY A 399 21.41 -0.14 17.89
N ASN A 400 22.40 0.71 17.61
CA ASN A 400 22.73 1.82 18.49
C ASN A 400 22.04 3.07 17.93
N ASP A 401 20.92 3.42 18.53
CA ASP A 401 19.97 4.40 18.01
C ASP A 401 20.12 5.75 18.73
N VAL A 402 19.76 6.83 18.03
CA VAL A 402 19.63 8.16 18.63
C VAL A 402 18.20 8.61 18.52
N LEU A 403 17.51 8.71 19.65
CA LEU A 403 16.08 8.99 19.74
C LEU A 403 15.85 10.37 20.37
N ASP A 404 15.12 11.22 19.64
CA ASP A 404 14.77 12.58 20.04
C ASP A 404 13.29 12.82 19.70
N GLY A 405 12.46 12.92 20.74
CA GLY A 405 11.03 13.16 20.62
C GLY A 405 10.67 14.54 20.06
N GLY A 406 11.63 15.46 20.08
CA GLY A 406 11.37 16.86 19.81
C GLY A 406 10.63 17.51 20.98
N VAL A 407 9.59 18.27 20.65
CA VAL A 407 8.94 19.21 21.56
C VAL A 407 7.72 18.54 22.23
N GLY A 408 7.47 17.24 22.14
CA GLY A 408 6.28 16.58 22.70
C GLY A 408 6.38 16.33 24.22
N ASN A 409 5.49 15.49 24.75
CA ASN A 409 5.83 14.61 25.88
C ASN A 409 5.98 13.21 25.29
N ASP A 410 7.21 12.75 25.15
CA ASP A 410 7.51 11.64 24.26
C ASP A 410 7.83 10.36 25.03
N THR A 411 7.51 9.21 24.46
CA THR A 411 7.98 7.91 24.98
C THR A 411 9.08 7.41 24.06
N LEU A 412 10.29 7.30 24.61
CA LEU A 412 11.48 6.84 23.90
C LEU A 412 11.84 5.43 24.38
N ILE A 413 11.80 4.46 23.46
CA ILE A 413 12.12 3.05 23.69
C ILE A 413 13.33 2.74 22.81
N GLY A 414 14.49 2.47 23.39
CA GLY A 414 15.71 2.16 22.65
C GLY A 414 15.63 0.78 22.01
N GLY A 415 15.45 -0.22 22.86
CA GLY A 415 15.51 -1.62 22.46
C GLY A 415 16.95 -2.13 22.53
N THR A 416 17.32 -3.13 21.74
CA THR A 416 18.64 -3.76 21.93
C THR A 416 19.76 -2.99 21.24
N GLY A 417 20.83 -2.67 21.96
CA GLY A 417 22.00 -1.95 21.50
C GLY A 417 22.34 -0.85 22.50
N ASN A 418 23.30 0.01 22.17
CA ASN A 418 23.65 1.13 23.05
C ASN A 418 23.03 2.40 22.48
N ASP A 419 21.95 2.84 23.10
CA ASP A 419 21.08 3.89 22.60
C ASP A 419 21.35 5.23 23.28
N THR A 420 20.99 6.31 22.58
CA THR A 420 21.06 7.67 23.09
C THR A 420 19.68 8.33 23.04
N PHE A 421 19.17 8.70 24.21
CA PHE A 421 17.90 9.39 24.39
C PHE A 421 18.15 10.88 24.58
N VAL A 422 17.45 11.72 23.83
CA VAL A 422 17.42 13.16 24.07
C VAL A 422 16.15 13.49 24.84
N VAL A 423 16.31 14.02 26.05
CA VAL A 423 15.20 14.44 26.92
C VAL A 423 15.24 15.95 27.07
N ASP A 424 14.15 16.62 26.69
CA ASP A 424 14.03 18.07 26.84
C ASP A 424 12.80 18.50 27.65
N ARG A 425 11.92 17.54 27.96
CA ARG A 425 10.67 17.76 28.69
C ARG A 425 10.53 16.84 29.88
N ALA A 426 9.89 17.37 30.93
CA ALA A 426 9.56 16.59 32.12
C ALA A 426 8.51 15.50 31.86
N GLY A 427 7.78 15.59 30.74
CA GLY A 427 6.83 14.58 30.30
C GLY A 427 7.46 13.46 29.48
N ASP A 428 8.73 13.57 29.10
CA ASP A 428 9.41 12.51 28.34
C ASP A 428 9.67 11.30 29.24
N VAL A 429 9.48 10.12 28.67
CA VAL A 429 9.64 8.83 29.34
C VAL A 429 10.62 7.98 28.55
N VAL A 430 11.75 7.64 29.16
CA VAL A 430 12.71 6.67 28.62
C VAL A 430 12.36 5.29 29.17
N THR A 431 12.23 4.30 28.28
CA THR A 431 11.87 2.93 28.62
C THR A 431 12.90 1.95 28.10
N GLU A 432 13.63 1.31 29.01
CA GLU A 432 14.67 0.31 28.73
C GLU A 432 14.43 -1.00 29.50
N LEU A 433 14.77 -2.14 28.89
CA LEU A 433 14.71 -3.44 29.55
C LEU A 433 16.10 -3.95 29.94
N VAL A 434 16.10 -4.98 30.80
CA VAL A 434 17.33 -5.56 31.32
C VAL A 434 18.14 -6.27 30.23
N ASN A 435 19.44 -5.99 30.18
CA ASN A 435 20.40 -6.53 29.20
C ASN A 435 20.14 -6.09 27.74
N GLU A 436 19.52 -4.93 27.53
CA GLU A 436 19.35 -4.38 26.19
C GLU A 436 20.53 -3.54 25.73
N GLY A 437 21.30 -2.93 26.64
CA GLY A 437 22.32 -1.98 26.23
C GLY A 437 23.24 -1.47 27.32
N THR A 438 24.00 -0.46 26.95
CA THR A 438 24.58 0.52 27.88
C THR A 438 24.23 1.89 27.33
N ASP A 439 23.25 2.51 27.96
CA ASP A 439 22.47 3.56 27.32
C ASP A 439 22.76 4.93 27.91
N LEU A 440 22.52 5.97 27.12
CA LEU A 440 22.83 7.36 27.46
C LEU A 440 21.58 8.22 27.37
N VAL A 441 21.25 8.90 28.46
CA VAL A 441 20.33 10.04 28.44
C VAL A 441 21.11 11.33 28.32
N GLN A 442 20.81 12.13 27.31
CA GLN A 442 21.20 13.52 27.17
C GLN A 442 20.02 14.41 27.56
N SER A 443 20.11 15.06 28.72
CA SER A 443 18.98 15.84 29.26
C SER A 443 19.24 17.35 29.25
N ALA A 444 18.32 18.11 28.65
CA ALA A 444 18.31 19.57 28.72
C ALA A 444 17.68 20.12 30.01
N ILE A 445 17.09 19.25 30.84
CA ILE A 445 16.43 19.57 32.10
C ILE A 445 16.99 18.75 33.27
N SER A 446 16.56 19.04 34.49
CA SER A 446 16.86 18.14 35.61
C SER A 446 16.20 16.78 35.36
N TYR A 447 16.96 15.70 35.53
CA TYR A 447 16.52 14.36 35.16
C TYR A 447 16.99 13.31 36.14
N SER A 448 16.14 12.29 36.34
CA SER A 448 16.44 11.11 37.12
C SER A 448 16.36 9.89 36.20
N LEU A 449 17.42 9.09 36.15
CA LEU A 449 17.47 7.92 35.30
C LEU A 449 16.39 6.90 35.69
N GLY A 450 15.68 6.39 34.68
CA GLY A 450 14.83 5.22 34.82
C GLY A 450 15.65 3.95 35.12
N ALA A 451 14.99 2.84 35.43
CA ALA A 451 15.68 1.57 35.56
C ALA A 451 16.33 1.15 34.23
N ASN A 452 17.44 0.40 34.30
CA ASN A 452 18.16 -0.14 33.13
C ASN A 452 18.79 0.92 32.22
N VAL A 453 19.03 2.13 32.72
CA VAL A 453 19.78 3.17 32.00
C VAL A 453 21.05 3.50 32.78
N GLU A 454 22.20 3.48 32.12
CA GLU A 454 23.50 3.55 32.80
C GLU A 454 24.09 4.95 32.80
N ASN A 455 23.88 5.78 31.78
CA ASN A 455 24.60 7.04 31.63
C ASN A 455 23.65 8.25 31.54
N LEU A 456 24.04 9.35 32.18
CA LEU A 456 23.37 10.65 32.10
C LEU A 456 24.38 11.74 31.75
N THR A 457 24.04 12.59 30.79
CA THR A 457 24.77 13.84 30.51
C THR A 457 23.79 15.00 30.49
N LEU A 458 24.02 16.01 31.32
CA LEU A 458 23.23 17.24 31.33
C LEU A 458 23.73 18.17 30.21
N THR A 459 22.86 18.48 29.26
CA THR A 459 23.16 19.31 28.07
C THR A 459 22.53 20.70 28.14
N GLY A 460 21.62 20.91 29.10
CA GLY A 460 20.94 22.19 29.31
C GLY A 460 21.90 23.32 29.69
N THR A 461 21.43 24.56 29.60
CA THR A 461 22.23 25.75 29.95
C THR A 461 21.85 26.38 31.30
N ALA A 462 20.82 25.84 31.96
CA ALA A 462 20.40 26.26 33.30
C ALA A 462 21.06 25.39 34.38
N ALA A 463 21.01 25.86 35.64
CA ALA A 463 21.36 25.05 36.81
C ALA A 463 20.34 23.94 37.01
N ILE A 464 20.66 22.76 36.46
CA ILE A 464 19.84 21.55 36.48
C ILE A 464 20.57 20.44 37.24
N ASN A 465 19.84 19.40 37.62
CA ASN A 465 20.36 18.33 38.48
C ASN A 465 20.24 16.97 37.81
N GLY A 466 21.16 16.07 38.14
CA GLY A 466 21.15 14.69 37.67
C GLY A 466 20.97 13.72 38.85
N THR A 467 20.19 12.68 38.65
CA THR A 467 20.06 11.58 39.61
C THR A 467 20.17 10.26 38.85
N GLY A 468 21.04 9.36 39.30
CA GLY A 468 21.15 8.00 38.79
C GLY A 468 20.08 7.08 39.39
N ASN A 469 20.33 5.78 39.31
CA ASN A 469 19.44 4.72 39.76
C ASN A 469 20.18 3.75 40.70
N ALA A 470 19.99 2.43 40.56
CA ALA A 470 20.61 1.42 41.42
C ALA A 470 21.72 0.63 40.69
N LEU A 471 22.10 1.08 39.49
CA LEU A 471 23.15 0.52 38.64
C LEU A 471 24.41 1.38 38.76
N ASP A 472 25.52 0.88 38.25
CA ASP A 472 26.75 1.66 38.11
C ASP A 472 26.53 2.78 37.06
N ASN A 473 26.35 4.02 37.50
CA ASN A 473 26.02 5.14 36.62
C ASN A 473 27.21 6.06 36.31
N LEU A 474 27.31 6.53 35.06
CA LEU A 474 28.14 7.69 34.69
C LEU A 474 27.26 8.92 34.56
N ILE A 475 27.46 9.90 35.44
CA ILE A 475 26.70 11.15 35.44
C ILE A 475 27.63 12.33 35.18
N ILE A 476 27.38 13.04 34.09
CA ILE A 476 28.13 14.24 33.68
C ILE A 476 27.21 15.46 33.77
N GLY A 477 27.62 16.45 34.57
CA GLY A 477 26.96 17.74 34.69
C GLY A 477 27.20 18.65 33.47
N ASN A 478 26.58 19.82 33.49
CA ASN A 478 26.74 20.85 32.47
C ASN A 478 27.77 21.90 32.93
N ALA A 479 27.77 23.08 32.30
CA ALA A 479 28.70 24.16 32.65
C ALA A 479 28.20 25.08 33.78
N THR A 480 27.19 24.65 34.53
CA THR A 480 26.55 25.42 35.60
C THR A 480 26.50 24.59 36.87
N ASN A 481 26.19 25.22 38.00
CA ASN A 481 26.12 24.53 39.29
C ASN A 481 25.04 23.43 39.27
N ASN A 482 25.48 22.18 39.38
CA ASN A 482 24.63 21.00 39.41
C ASN A 482 24.67 20.33 40.79
N THR A 483 23.56 19.68 41.15
CA THR A 483 23.57 18.60 42.14
C THR A 483 23.47 17.28 41.38
N LEU A 484 24.49 16.44 41.51
CA LEU A 484 24.56 15.11 40.92
C LEU A 484 24.46 14.07 42.04
N THR A 485 23.50 13.16 41.93
CA THR A 485 23.31 12.05 42.88
C THR A 485 23.45 10.73 42.15
N GLY A 486 24.40 9.88 42.53
CA GLY A 486 24.64 8.56 41.92
C GLY A 486 23.49 7.60 42.21
N GLY A 487 23.22 7.36 43.50
CA GLY A 487 22.12 6.53 43.97
C GLY A 487 22.65 5.30 44.66
N GLY A 488 22.60 4.15 44.00
CA GLY A 488 23.37 2.99 44.42
C GLY A 488 24.00 2.29 43.22
N GLY A 489 24.98 1.43 43.46
CA GLY A 489 25.90 1.01 42.40
C GLY A 489 27.22 1.78 42.54
N ASN A 490 28.23 1.42 41.76
CA ASN A 490 29.52 2.14 41.75
C ASN A 490 29.46 3.25 40.69
N ASP A 491 29.21 4.47 41.15
CA ASP A 491 28.91 5.60 40.28
C ASP A 491 30.17 6.41 39.95
N THR A 492 30.16 7.08 38.79
CA THR A 492 31.16 8.08 38.42
C THR A 492 30.45 9.42 38.19
N LEU A 493 30.75 10.40 39.05
CA LEU A 493 30.15 11.73 39.02
C LEU A 493 31.18 12.77 38.55
N ILE A 494 30.86 13.43 37.45
CA ILE A 494 31.67 14.49 36.84
C ILE A 494 30.85 15.78 36.85
N GLY A 495 31.14 16.71 37.77
CA GLY A 495 30.40 17.98 37.89
C GLY A 495 30.46 18.83 36.61
N GLY A 496 31.62 18.87 35.97
CA GLY A 496 31.86 19.75 34.84
C GLY A 496 32.32 21.12 35.32
N ALA A 497 31.96 22.18 34.59
CA ALA A 497 32.25 23.52 35.10
C ALA A 497 31.14 23.98 36.02
N GLY A 498 31.46 24.66 37.11
CA GLY A 498 30.42 25.10 38.03
C GLY A 498 30.91 25.11 39.46
N THR A 499 29.98 25.10 40.39
CA THR A 499 30.23 24.77 41.79
C THR A 499 29.23 23.68 42.10
N ASP A 500 29.70 22.45 42.04
CA ASP A 500 28.83 21.29 41.97
C ASP A 500 28.73 20.58 43.30
N THR A 501 27.59 19.93 43.55
CA THR A 501 27.41 19.03 44.69
C THR A 501 27.31 17.61 44.17
N LEU A 502 28.29 16.78 44.51
CA LEU A 502 28.38 15.39 44.09
C LEU A 502 28.04 14.50 45.30
N ILE A 503 27.03 13.65 45.13
CA ILE A 503 26.51 12.73 46.16
C ILE A 503 26.56 11.34 45.54
N GLY A 504 27.48 10.49 45.96
CA GLY A 504 27.64 9.14 45.39
C GLY A 504 26.48 8.25 45.80
N GLY A 505 26.33 8.04 47.10
CA GLY A 505 25.32 7.13 47.63
C GLY A 505 25.92 5.74 47.84
N ALA A 506 25.14 4.68 47.67
CA ALA A 506 25.59 3.35 48.07
C ALA A 506 26.44 2.66 46.99
N GLY A 507 27.74 2.53 47.20
CA GLY A 507 28.67 1.81 46.33
C GLY A 507 30.08 2.36 46.49
N ASN A 508 31.00 1.94 45.62
CA ASN A 508 32.34 2.53 45.59
C ASN A 508 32.41 3.56 44.46
N ASP A 509 32.23 4.81 44.82
CA ASP A 509 31.98 5.87 43.85
C ASP A 509 33.26 6.63 43.47
N ILE A 510 33.22 7.27 42.31
CA ILE A 510 34.29 8.10 41.77
C ILE A 510 33.78 9.53 41.59
N TYR A 511 34.41 10.49 42.27
CA TYR A 511 34.14 11.92 42.08
C TYR A 511 35.28 12.56 41.30
N VAL A 512 34.95 13.18 40.17
CA VAL A 512 35.91 13.99 39.41
C VAL A 512 35.77 15.44 39.82
N ILE A 513 36.82 15.99 40.45
CA ILE A 513 36.84 17.35 40.99
C ILE A 513 37.82 18.21 40.17
N ASP A 514 37.29 19.18 39.45
CA ASP A 514 38.06 20.12 38.64
C ASP A 514 37.85 21.58 39.05
N VAL A 515 36.82 21.90 39.84
CA VAL A 515 36.59 23.25 40.36
C VAL A 515 36.67 23.29 41.89
N ALA A 516 37.31 24.33 42.44
CA ALA A 516 37.51 24.47 43.89
C ALA A 516 36.20 24.67 44.69
N GLY A 517 35.11 24.97 43.98
CA GLY A 517 33.78 25.11 44.57
C GLY A 517 33.07 23.78 44.79
N ASP A 518 33.55 22.69 44.19
CA ASP A 518 32.83 21.42 44.21
C ASP A 518 32.85 20.78 45.60
N VAL A 519 31.72 20.17 45.97
CA VAL A 519 31.48 19.56 47.26
C VAL A 519 31.08 18.11 47.07
N VAL A 520 31.79 17.20 47.76
CA VAL A 520 31.43 15.78 47.84
C VAL A 520 30.71 15.53 49.16
N THR A 521 29.56 14.85 49.11
CA THR A 521 28.74 14.52 50.28
C THR A 521 28.48 13.02 50.36
N GLU A 522 29.01 12.36 51.40
CA GLU A 522 28.86 10.93 51.68
C GLU A 522 28.35 10.64 53.09
N LEU A 523 27.52 9.61 53.24
CA LEU A 523 27.08 9.09 54.54
C LEU A 523 27.94 7.91 55.01
N VAL A 524 27.71 7.51 56.26
CA VAL A 524 28.47 6.40 56.86
C VAL A 524 27.97 5.06 56.32
N ASN A 525 28.91 4.21 55.90
CA ASN A 525 28.68 2.87 55.31
C ASN A 525 28.06 2.88 53.91
N GLU A 526 28.31 3.93 53.13
CA GLU A 526 27.88 4.02 51.74
C GLU A 526 28.85 3.35 50.77
N GLY A 527 30.16 3.31 51.08
CA GLY A 527 31.08 2.33 50.50
C GLY A 527 32.54 2.70 50.71
N THR A 528 33.35 2.64 49.65
CA THR A 528 34.75 3.07 49.65
C THR A 528 35.03 3.86 48.40
N ASP A 529 35.18 5.16 48.58
CA ASP A 529 35.08 6.08 47.45
C ASP A 529 36.44 6.65 47.05
N LEU A 530 36.49 7.20 45.84
CA LEU A 530 37.69 7.75 45.22
C LEU A 530 37.44 9.17 44.70
N VAL A 531 38.26 10.12 45.15
CA VAL A 531 38.30 11.46 44.56
C VAL A 531 39.44 11.58 43.56
N GLN A 532 39.08 11.82 42.30
CA GLN A 532 40.01 12.18 41.24
C GLN A 532 40.02 13.70 41.08
N SER A 533 41.01 14.37 41.67
CA SER A 533 41.11 15.84 41.59
C SER A 533 42.22 16.32 40.65
N ALA A 534 41.86 17.28 39.79
CA ALA A 534 42.82 18.05 39.00
C ALA A 534 43.39 19.27 39.77
N ILE A 535 42.89 19.52 40.98
CA ILE A 535 43.25 20.65 41.84
C ILE A 535 43.65 20.17 43.24
N SER A 536 44.03 21.12 44.11
CA SER A 536 44.18 20.79 45.54
C SER A 536 42.80 20.61 46.15
N TYR A 537 42.50 19.40 46.62
CA TYR A 537 41.24 19.05 47.27
C TYR A 537 41.49 18.48 48.68
N THR A 538 40.59 18.76 49.62
CA THR A 538 40.59 18.16 50.96
C THR A 538 39.37 17.26 51.05
N LEU A 539 39.59 15.98 51.33
CA LEU A 539 38.51 15.00 51.46
C LEU A 539 37.50 15.44 52.54
N SER A 540 36.22 15.33 52.21
CA SER A 540 35.11 15.54 53.15
C SER A 540 34.96 14.33 54.07
N ALA A 541 34.01 14.41 55.02
CA ALA A 541 33.75 13.29 55.91
C ALA A 541 33.25 12.07 55.13
N ASN A 542 33.73 10.88 55.52
CA ASN A 542 33.35 9.58 54.95
C ASN A 542 33.82 9.33 53.50
N VAL A 543 34.77 10.12 52.99
CA VAL A 543 35.42 9.85 51.70
C VAL A 543 36.83 9.32 51.98
N GLU A 544 37.17 8.15 51.41
CA GLU A 544 38.37 7.41 51.79
C GLU A 544 39.65 7.75 51.02
N ASN A 545 39.58 7.89 49.68
CA ASN A 545 40.78 7.87 48.82
C ASN A 545 40.99 9.11 47.96
#